data_AF-A0A6C1PJU3-F1
#
_entry.id   AF-A0A6C1PJU3-F1
#
_cell.length_a   1.000
_cell.length_b   1.000
_cell.length_c   1.000
_cell.angle_alpha   90.00
_cell.angle_beta   90.00
_cell.angle_gamma   90.00
#
_symmetry.space_group_name_H-M   'P 1'
#
loop_
_entity.id
_entity.type
_entity.pdbx_description
1 polymer ?
#
loop_
_entity_poly.entity_id
_entity_poly.type
_entity_poly.pdbx_seq_one_letter_code
_entity_poly.pdbx_strand_id
1 'polypeptide(L)'
;MLDWRRFERAFERVFASSTLFGDTPMTVDVVVNPYAGRFSSERRAVATLAELDAESASAETASAQTASAADERDTRRRQNVALRFHHTRYVGHAREIARRAISRRDSPAHLIVSAGGDGTHGEVLSAYLDAAESHSLQEDDRSFALMRLPLGTGNDGADAASIAEAVAMLRGAADVHRTGHLVIRPAGMGEFFGFNIASIGLDAYVAELTNRLKRRFGGDLYKVIADIATLFYEQI
;
A
#
# COMPACT_ATOMS: atom_id res chain seq x y z
N MET A 1 4.89 6.44 -22.00
CA MET A 1 4.03 5.48 -21.26
C MET A 1 4.90 4.85 -20.19
N LEU A 2 4.42 4.76 -18.95
CA LEU A 2 5.24 4.24 -17.86
C LEU A 2 5.58 2.75 -18.08
N ASP A 3 6.85 2.39 -17.93
CA ASP A 3 7.29 1.00 -18.03
C ASP A 3 6.95 0.24 -16.73
N TRP A 4 5.74 -0.29 -16.65
CA TRP A 4 5.29 -1.08 -15.50
C TRP A 4 6.09 -2.36 -15.32
N ARG A 5 6.73 -2.91 -16.37
CA ARG A 5 7.62 -4.07 -16.20
C ARG A 5 8.87 -3.73 -15.39
N ARG A 6 9.28 -2.47 -15.36
CA ARG A 6 10.37 -2.01 -14.50
C ARG A 6 9.95 -2.08 -13.03
N PHE A 7 8.74 -1.61 -12.72
CA PHE A 7 8.16 -1.73 -11.38
C PHE A 7 8.03 -3.19 -10.94
N GLU A 8 7.42 -4.02 -11.80
CA GLU A 8 7.21 -5.45 -11.52
C GLU A 8 8.53 -6.17 -11.24
N ARG A 9 9.55 -5.98 -12.11
CA ARG A 9 10.89 -6.54 -11.90
C ARG A 9 11.53 -6.10 -10.60
N ALA A 10 11.40 -4.83 -10.22
CA ALA A 10 11.96 -4.37 -8.96
C ALA A 10 11.32 -5.10 -7.76
N PHE A 11 10.00 -5.32 -7.79
CA PHE A 11 9.31 -6.12 -6.77
C PHE A 11 9.69 -7.60 -6.81
N GLU A 12 9.84 -8.20 -8.00
CA GLU A 12 10.35 -9.57 -8.15
C GLU A 12 11.71 -9.72 -7.45
N ARG A 13 12.62 -8.77 -7.62
CA ARG A 13 13.94 -8.75 -6.97
C ARG A 13 13.85 -8.62 -5.44
N VAL A 14 12.97 -7.74 -4.96
CA VAL A 14 12.73 -7.57 -3.51
C VAL A 14 12.23 -8.88 -2.89
N PHE A 15 11.23 -9.51 -3.49
CA PHE A 15 10.65 -10.74 -2.96
C PHE A 15 11.53 -11.98 -3.16
N ALA A 16 12.34 -12.03 -4.22
CA ALA A 16 13.32 -13.09 -4.43
C ALA A 16 14.39 -13.16 -3.32
N SER A 17 14.60 -12.07 -2.58
CA SER A 17 15.51 -11.99 -1.44
C SER A 17 14.79 -11.85 -0.09
N SER A 18 13.45 -11.98 -0.08
CA SER A 18 12.67 -11.80 1.14
C SER A 18 12.77 -12.99 2.07
N THR A 19 12.84 -12.68 3.36
CA THR A 19 12.86 -13.65 4.45
C THR A 19 11.60 -13.61 5.31
N LEU A 20 10.65 -12.73 4.97
CA LEU A 20 9.53 -12.33 5.84
C LEU A 20 8.60 -13.50 6.24
N PHE A 21 8.52 -14.54 5.43
CA PHE A 21 7.66 -15.72 5.68
C PHE A 21 8.43 -17.04 5.78
N GLY A 22 9.77 -16.97 5.89
CA GLY A 22 10.63 -18.15 5.98
C GLY A 22 10.44 -19.09 4.79
N ASP A 23 10.06 -20.34 5.08
CA ASP A 23 9.83 -21.38 4.06
C ASP A 23 8.33 -21.59 3.77
N THR A 24 7.44 -20.77 4.33
CA THR A 24 5.99 -20.88 4.11
C THR A 24 5.64 -20.40 2.70
N PRO A 25 4.98 -21.21 1.86
CA PRO A 25 4.49 -20.74 0.57
C PRO A 25 3.59 -19.52 0.74
N MET A 26 3.80 -18.50 -0.08
CA MET A 26 3.08 -17.24 0.00
C MET A 26 2.57 -16.81 -1.37
N THR A 27 1.36 -16.27 -1.41
CA THR A 27 0.89 -15.44 -2.52
C THR A 27 0.97 -13.96 -2.15
N VAL A 28 1.53 -13.15 -3.04
CA VAL A 28 1.55 -11.68 -2.90
C VAL A 28 0.74 -11.06 -4.02
N ASP A 29 -0.33 -10.35 -3.65
CA ASP A 29 -1.10 -9.53 -4.58
C ASP A 29 -0.68 -8.06 -4.42
N VAL A 30 0.02 -7.53 -5.43
CA VAL A 30 0.46 -6.13 -5.50
C VAL A 30 -0.59 -5.32 -6.26
N VAL A 31 -1.34 -4.50 -5.53
CA VAL A 31 -2.39 -3.63 -6.06
C VAL A 31 -1.82 -2.25 -6.35
N VAL A 32 -1.57 -1.96 -7.62
CA VAL A 32 -0.93 -0.73 -8.09
C VAL A 32 -1.98 0.26 -8.55
N ASN A 33 -1.92 1.49 -8.04
CA ASN A 33 -2.64 2.62 -8.59
C ASN A 33 -1.74 3.42 -9.54
N PRO A 34 -1.92 3.31 -10.88
CA PRO A 34 -1.11 4.02 -11.86
C PRO A 34 -1.15 5.54 -11.76
N TYR A 35 -2.14 6.08 -11.03
CA TYR A 35 -2.41 7.51 -10.88
C TYR A 35 -2.06 8.02 -9.48
N ALA A 36 -1.36 7.23 -8.66
CA ALA A 36 -0.92 7.65 -7.33
C ALA A 36 0.00 8.89 -7.40
N GLY A 37 0.18 9.59 -6.28
CA GLY A 37 0.92 10.85 -6.21
C GLY A 37 2.34 10.80 -6.78
N ARG A 38 3.06 9.70 -6.52
CA ARG A 38 4.39 9.42 -7.06
C ARG A 38 4.41 9.02 -8.54
N PHE A 39 3.26 8.69 -9.12
CA PHE A 39 3.08 8.42 -10.55
C PHE A 39 2.31 9.54 -11.29
N SER A 40 1.97 10.64 -10.61
CA SER A 40 1.12 11.70 -11.15
C SER A 40 1.76 12.48 -12.31
N SER A 41 3.06 12.36 -12.52
CA SER A 41 3.78 12.93 -13.66
C SER A 41 4.92 12.01 -14.09
N GLU A 42 5.29 12.09 -15.37
CA GLU A 42 6.38 11.27 -15.93
C GLU A 42 7.68 11.44 -15.14
N ARG A 43 8.06 12.68 -14.79
CA ARG A 43 9.26 12.94 -13.98
C ARG A 43 9.22 12.24 -12.62
N ARG A 44 8.09 12.32 -11.91
CA ARG A 44 7.94 11.66 -10.59
C ARG A 44 7.96 10.15 -10.73
N ALA A 45 7.32 9.63 -11.76
CA ALA A 45 7.23 8.21 -12.00
C ALA A 45 8.60 7.63 -12.37
N VAL A 46 9.39 8.31 -13.22
CA VAL A 46 10.77 7.94 -13.54
C VAL A 46 11.65 7.97 -12.29
N ALA A 47 11.56 9.01 -11.46
CA ALA A 47 12.31 9.09 -10.20
C ALA A 47 11.94 7.97 -9.24
N THR A 48 10.65 7.67 -9.10
CA THR A 48 10.13 6.59 -8.24
C THR A 48 10.63 5.22 -8.70
N LEU A 49 10.60 4.94 -10.01
CA LEU A 49 11.12 3.69 -10.56
C LEU A 49 12.64 3.58 -10.41
N ALA A 50 13.37 4.69 -10.54
CA ALA A 50 14.82 4.72 -10.32
C ALA A 50 15.18 4.47 -8.86
N GLU A 51 14.45 5.08 -7.91
CA GLU A 51 14.61 4.84 -6.47
C GLU A 51 14.33 3.37 -6.14
N LEU A 52 13.19 2.83 -6.59
CA LEU A 52 12.84 1.43 -6.36
C LEU A 52 13.86 0.45 -6.96
N ASP A 53 14.41 0.76 -8.13
CA ASP A 53 15.47 -0.03 -8.75
C ASP A 53 16.78 0.02 -7.97
N ALA A 54 17.16 1.20 -7.47
CA ALA A 54 18.38 1.37 -6.69
C ALA A 54 18.28 0.60 -5.35
N GLU A 55 17.14 0.71 -4.68
CA GLU A 55 16.88 0.00 -3.42
C GLU A 55 16.81 -1.51 -3.62
N SER A 56 16.13 -1.98 -4.67
CA SER A 56 16.07 -3.42 -4.98
C SER A 56 17.43 -4.00 -5.40
N ALA A 57 18.24 -3.28 -6.18
CA ALA A 57 19.59 -3.74 -6.55
C ALA A 57 20.57 -3.75 -5.36
N SER A 58 20.50 -2.74 -4.51
CA SER A 58 21.30 -2.67 -3.27
C SER A 58 20.94 -3.83 -2.34
N ALA A 59 19.65 -4.14 -2.24
CA ALA A 59 19.13 -5.29 -1.51
C ALA A 59 19.61 -6.64 -2.05
N GLU A 60 19.60 -6.84 -3.36
CA GLU A 60 20.13 -8.05 -3.99
C GLU A 60 21.61 -8.25 -3.69
N THR A 61 22.40 -7.18 -3.80
CA THR A 61 23.85 -7.21 -3.55
C THR A 61 24.15 -7.58 -2.11
N ALA A 62 23.44 -6.99 -1.14
CA ALA A 62 23.57 -7.32 0.28
C ALA A 62 23.20 -8.79 0.57
N SER A 63 22.18 -9.31 -0.12
CA SER A 63 21.77 -10.72 0.00
C SER A 63 22.84 -11.66 -0.57
N ALA A 64 23.39 -11.35 -1.75
CA ALA A 64 24.42 -12.14 -2.40
C ALA A 64 25.74 -12.19 -1.59
N GLN A 65 26.11 -11.09 -0.93
CA GLN A 65 27.27 -11.05 -0.04
C GLN A 65 27.07 -11.90 1.23
N THR A 66 25.85 -11.96 1.74
CA THR A 66 25.50 -12.78 2.92
C THR A 66 25.38 -14.28 2.54
N ALA A 67 24.98 -14.57 1.30
CA ALA A 67 24.80 -15.92 0.77
C ALA A 67 26.11 -16.68 0.50
N SER A 68 27.29 -16.04 0.56
CA SER A 68 28.58 -16.74 0.40
C SER A 68 28.94 -17.69 1.55
N ALA A 69 28.02 -17.94 2.48
CA ALA A 69 28.14 -18.91 3.57
C ALA A 69 26.91 -19.85 3.75
N ALA A 70 25.86 -19.75 2.92
CA ALA A 70 24.63 -20.53 3.08
C ALA A 70 24.00 -20.93 1.73
N ASP A 71 24.46 -22.06 1.19
CA ASP A 71 23.95 -22.66 -0.06
C ASP A 71 22.70 -23.54 0.18
N GLU A 72 21.90 -23.75 -0.87
CA GLU A 72 20.58 -24.44 -0.96
C GLU A 72 19.34 -23.75 -0.36
N ARG A 73 19.41 -23.09 0.81
CA ARG A 73 18.20 -22.49 1.44
C ARG A 73 17.68 -21.27 0.67
N ASP A 74 18.58 -20.46 0.10
CA ASP A 74 18.22 -19.24 -0.63
C ASP A 74 17.48 -19.55 -1.94
N THR A 75 17.83 -20.66 -2.60
CA THR A 75 17.18 -21.10 -3.85
C THR A 75 15.76 -21.62 -3.62
N ARG A 76 15.51 -22.34 -2.51
CA ARG A 76 14.16 -22.83 -2.16
C ARG A 76 13.21 -21.69 -1.78
N ARG A 77 13.70 -20.63 -1.14
CA ARG A 77 12.89 -19.46 -0.78
C ARG A 77 12.34 -18.72 -2.00
N ARG A 78 13.15 -18.57 -3.05
CA ARG A 78 12.72 -17.97 -4.34
C ARG A 78 11.56 -18.73 -5.00
N GLN A 79 11.40 -20.02 -4.72
CA GLN A 79 10.36 -20.86 -5.32
C GLN A 79 9.03 -20.84 -4.56
N ASN A 80 8.99 -20.26 -3.35
CA ASN A 80 7.82 -20.30 -2.48
C ASN A 80 6.94 -19.03 -2.54
N VAL A 81 7.27 -18.04 -3.37
CA VAL A 81 6.49 -16.80 -3.49
C VAL A 81 5.84 -16.67 -4.87
N ALA A 82 4.51 -16.61 -4.91
CA ALA A 82 3.73 -16.33 -6.11
C ALA A 82 3.35 -14.84 -6.15
N LEU A 83 3.98 -14.07 -7.03
CA LEU A 83 3.70 -12.64 -7.22
C LEU A 83 2.60 -12.41 -8.26
N ARG A 84 1.66 -11.51 -7.95
CA ARG A 84 0.56 -11.11 -8.84
C ARG A 84 0.43 -9.60 -8.84
N PHE A 85 0.49 -8.98 -10.02
CA PHE A 85 0.37 -7.54 -10.16
C PHE A 85 -1.00 -7.16 -10.72
N HIS A 86 -1.64 -6.18 -10.08
CA HIS A 86 -2.97 -5.71 -10.45
C HIS A 86 -2.98 -4.19 -10.58
N HIS A 87 -3.24 -3.69 -11.77
CA HIS A 87 -3.34 -2.26 -12.02
C HIS A 87 -4.79 -1.78 -11.86
N THR A 88 -5.03 -0.84 -10.95
CA THR A 88 -6.34 -0.22 -10.79
C THR A 88 -6.66 0.67 -12.00
N ARG A 89 -7.96 0.89 -12.23
CA ARG A 89 -8.46 1.58 -13.43
C ARG A 89 -9.48 2.67 -13.11
N TYR A 90 -10.17 2.54 -11.99
CA TYR A 90 -11.22 3.43 -11.53
C TYR A 90 -11.34 3.34 -10.00
N VAL A 91 -12.04 4.30 -9.39
CA VAL A 91 -12.33 4.33 -7.95
C VAL A 91 -13.17 3.12 -7.56
N GLY A 92 -12.79 2.40 -6.51
CA GLY A 92 -13.40 1.14 -6.07
C GLY A 92 -12.73 -0.11 -6.64
N HIS A 93 -11.90 0.01 -7.70
CA HIS A 93 -11.28 -1.16 -8.32
C HIS A 93 -10.25 -1.84 -7.38
N ALA A 94 -9.57 -1.09 -6.50
CA ALA A 94 -8.64 -1.70 -5.55
C ALA A 94 -9.38 -2.58 -4.54
N ARG A 95 -10.58 -2.16 -4.11
CA ARG A 95 -11.46 -2.96 -3.24
C ARG A 95 -11.89 -4.26 -3.92
N GLU A 96 -12.27 -4.19 -5.20
CA GLU A 96 -12.63 -5.39 -5.97
C GLU A 96 -11.46 -6.38 -6.11
N ILE A 97 -10.27 -5.86 -6.44
CA ILE A 97 -9.05 -6.67 -6.53
C ILE A 97 -8.75 -7.34 -5.19
N ALA A 98 -8.77 -6.56 -4.10
CA ALA A 98 -8.51 -7.08 -2.75
C ALA A 98 -9.51 -8.16 -2.35
N ARG A 99 -10.81 -7.97 -2.60
CA ARG A 99 -11.84 -8.99 -2.35
C ARG A 99 -11.56 -10.29 -3.09
N ARG A 100 -11.14 -10.21 -4.37
CA ARG A 100 -10.77 -11.39 -5.16
C ARG A 100 -9.49 -12.06 -4.67
N ALA A 101 -8.51 -11.28 -4.20
CA ALA A 101 -7.28 -11.83 -3.62
C ALA A 101 -7.59 -12.61 -2.33
N ILE A 102 -8.38 -12.00 -1.44
CA ILE A 102 -8.81 -12.60 -0.17
C ILE A 102 -9.62 -13.89 -0.40
N SER A 103 -10.51 -13.92 -1.40
CA SER A 103 -11.36 -15.08 -1.63
C SER A 103 -10.65 -16.31 -2.22
N ARG A 104 -9.45 -16.16 -2.80
CA ARG A 104 -8.76 -17.28 -3.48
C ARG A 104 -8.24 -18.35 -2.52
N ARG A 105 -7.68 -17.95 -1.39
CA ARG A 105 -7.11 -18.85 -0.36
C ARG A 105 -6.25 -19.99 -0.92
N ASP A 106 -5.47 -19.70 -1.96
CA ASP A 106 -4.65 -20.67 -2.68
C ASP A 106 -3.24 -20.85 -2.08
N SER A 107 -2.99 -20.25 -0.92
CA SER A 107 -1.70 -20.28 -0.25
C SER A 107 -1.88 -20.28 1.29
N PRO A 108 -0.96 -20.88 2.07
CA PRO A 108 -1.03 -20.82 3.52
C PRO A 108 -0.69 -19.41 4.07
N ALA A 109 -0.01 -18.57 3.28
CA ALA A 109 0.24 -17.17 3.60
C ALA A 109 -0.09 -16.25 2.41
N HIS A 110 -0.59 -15.07 2.71
CA HIS A 110 -1.07 -14.09 1.78
C HIS A 110 -0.63 -12.70 2.22
N LEU A 111 -0.03 -11.96 1.30
CA LEU A 111 0.31 -10.55 1.50
C LEU A 111 -0.36 -9.70 0.43
N ILE A 112 -1.14 -8.70 0.84
CA ILE A 112 -1.65 -7.69 -0.09
C ILE A 112 -0.82 -6.42 0.05
N VAL A 113 -0.09 -6.07 -1.00
CA VAL A 113 0.70 -4.83 -1.05
C VAL A 113 -0.07 -3.79 -1.84
N SER A 114 -0.49 -2.72 -1.19
CA SER A 114 -1.16 -1.59 -1.83
C SER A 114 -0.14 -0.52 -2.21
N ALA A 115 0.06 -0.34 -3.52
CA ALA A 115 0.96 0.61 -4.14
C ALA A 115 0.17 1.83 -4.63
N GLY A 116 -0.21 2.71 -3.70
CA GLY A 116 -1.07 3.87 -3.96
C GLY A 116 -0.93 4.96 -2.90
N GLY A 117 -2.00 5.72 -2.68
CA GLY A 117 -2.13 6.62 -1.52
C GLY A 117 -3.31 6.22 -0.65
N ASP A 118 -3.70 7.09 0.29
CA ASP A 118 -4.68 6.78 1.35
C ASP A 118 -6.01 6.23 0.82
N GLY A 119 -6.53 6.74 -0.30
CA GLY A 119 -7.75 6.20 -0.91
C GLY A 119 -7.59 4.74 -1.40
N THR A 120 -6.45 4.41 -1.99
CA THR A 120 -6.15 3.03 -2.43
C THR A 120 -5.96 2.11 -1.23
N HIS A 121 -5.25 2.57 -0.19
CA HIS A 121 -5.09 1.81 1.05
C HIS A 121 -6.44 1.56 1.74
N GLY A 122 -7.29 2.60 1.81
CA GLY A 122 -8.62 2.51 2.40
C GLY A 122 -9.54 1.55 1.67
N GLU A 123 -9.51 1.52 0.34
CA GLU A 123 -10.25 0.54 -0.46
C GLU A 123 -9.84 -0.90 -0.16
N VAL A 124 -8.53 -1.16 -0.07
CA VAL A 124 -7.98 -2.50 0.24
C VAL A 124 -8.30 -2.91 1.67
N LEU A 125 -8.11 -2.03 2.64
CA LEU A 125 -8.42 -2.31 4.05
C LEU A 125 -9.92 -2.53 4.28
N SER A 126 -10.77 -1.77 3.60
CA SER A 126 -12.23 -1.97 3.67
C SER A 126 -12.64 -3.35 3.13
N ALA A 127 -12.01 -3.83 2.06
CA ALA A 127 -12.24 -5.19 1.56
C ALA A 127 -11.84 -6.26 2.59
N TYR A 128 -10.75 -6.03 3.31
CA TYR A 128 -10.31 -6.93 4.37
C TYR A 128 -11.30 -6.95 5.55
N LEU A 129 -11.76 -5.78 6.00
CA LEU A 129 -12.78 -5.70 7.06
C LEU A 129 -14.09 -6.38 6.65
N ASP A 130 -14.59 -6.12 5.44
CA ASP A 130 -15.80 -6.78 4.93
C ASP A 130 -15.69 -8.32 5.06
N ALA A 131 -14.53 -8.87 4.69
CA ALA A 131 -14.27 -10.31 4.71
C ALA A 131 -14.10 -10.86 6.14
N ALA A 132 -13.51 -10.07 7.04
CA ALA A 132 -13.39 -10.41 8.45
C ALA A 132 -14.76 -10.46 9.12
N GLU A 133 -15.61 -9.46 8.91
CA GLU A 133 -16.95 -9.38 9.50
C GLU A 133 -17.90 -10.44 8.94
N SER A 134 -17.79 -10.77 7.65
CA SER A 134 -18.57 -11.84 7.03
C SER A 134 -18.13 -13.26 7.42
N HIS A 135 -17.23 -13.39 8.41
CA HIS A 135 -16.60 -14.65 8.84
C HIS A 135 -15.96 -15.42 7.67
N SER A 136 -15.64 -14.70 6.59
CA SER A 136 -14.92 -15.25 5.44
C SER A 136 -13.43 -15.31 5.71
N LEU A 137 -12.95 -14.66 6.77
CA LEU A 137 -11.67 -14.85 7.45
C LEU A 137 -11.91 -15.49 8.82
N GLN A 138 -11.24 -16.61 9.14
CA GLN A 138 -11.34 -17.23 10.47
C GLN A 138 -10.34 -16.57 11.43
N GLU A 139 -10.60 -16.58 12.75
CA GLU A 139 -9.75 -15.90 13.75
C GLU A 139 -8.28 -16.38 13.76
N ASP A 140 -8.02 -17.59 13.25
CA ASP A 140 -6.68 -18.17 13.06
C ASP A 140 -6.01 -17.81 11.72
N ASP A 141 -6.61 -16.96 10.87
CA ASP A 141 -6.00 -16.41 9.65
C ASP A 141 -4.90 -15.37 9.96
N ARG A 142 -3.90 -15.77 10.74
CA ARG A 142 -2.54 -15.18 10.71
C ARG A 142 -1.87 -15.32 9.33
N SER A 143 -2.56 -15.95 8.38
CA SER A 143 -2.18 -16.11 6.99
C SER A 143 -2.27 -14.82 6.19
N PHE A 144 -3.06 -13.81 6.57
CA PHE A 144 -3.19 -12.57 5.80
C PHE A 144 -2.48 -11.38 6.45
N ALA A 145 -1.56 -10.79 5.70
CA ALA A 145 -0.93 -9.51 6.02
C ALA A 145 -1.25 -8.47 4.94
N LEU A 146 -1.24 -7.20 5.34
CA LEU A 146 -1.39 -6.06 4.44
C LEU A 146 -0.21 -5.13 4.60
N MET A 147 0.23 -4.54 3.49
CA MET A 147 1.26 -3.53 3.48
C MET A 147 0.87 -2.35 2.57
N ARG A 148 1.11 -1.13 3.04
CA ARG A 148 0.75 0.13 2.41
C ARG A 148 2.02 0.88 2.04
N LEU A 149 2.30 0.98 0.74
CA LEU A 149 3.49 1.68 0.26
C LEU A 149 3.28 3.20 0.21
N PRO A 150 4.31 4.01 0.50
CA PRO A 150 4.23 5.47 0.50
C PRO A 150 4.29 6.06 -0.93
N LEU A 151 3.33 5.73 -1.80
CA LEU A 151 3.28 6.18 -3.20
C LEU A 151 2.23 7.28 -3.46
N GLY A 152 1.50 7.69 -2.44
CA GLY A 152 0.56 8.81 -2.42
C GLY A 152 1.24 10.18 -2.34
N THR A 153 0.45 11.19 -1.98
CA THR A 153 0.96 12.57 -1.75
C THR A 153 1.15 12.89 -0.28
N GLY A 154 0.29 12.40 0.61
CA GLY A 154 0.41 12.53 2.07
C GLY A 154 1.13 11.34 2.71
N ASN A 155 0.77 10.11 2.31
CA ASN A 155 1.35 8.86 2.84
C ASN A 155 1.18 8.69 4.35
N ASP A 156 0.29 9.44 4.99
CA ASP A 156 0.10 9.40 6.44
C ASP A 156 -0.39 8.02 6.90
N GLY A 157 -1.10 7.30 6.03
CA GLY A 157 -1.53 5.92 6.26
C GLY A 157 -0.60 4.86 5.67
N ALA A 158 0.63 5.17 5.25
CA ALA A 158 1.57 4.15 4.77
C ALA A 158 2.24 3.42 5.95
N ASP A 159 2.69 2.17 5.73
CA ASP A 159 3.39 1.38 6.75
C ASP A 159 4.89 1.68 6.81
N ALA A 160 5.40 2.43 5.83
CA ALA A 160 6.79 2.86 5.75
C ALA A 160 6.84 4.35 5.40
N ALA A 161 7.82 5.08 5.93
CA ALA A 161 8.02 6.50 5.63
C ALA A 161 8.69 6.73 4.26
N SER A 162 9.36 5.73 3.71
CA SER A 162 10.09 5.83 2.43
C SER A 162 10.04 4.53 1.61
N ILE A 163 10.44 4.60 0.33
CA ILE A 163 10.60 3.40 -0.51
C ILE A 163 11.72 2.51 0.04
N ALA A 164 12.84 3.08 0.48
CA ALA A 164 13.94 2.33 1.07
C ALA A 164 13.48 1.52 2.29
N GLU A 165 12.73 2.15 3.20
CA GLU A 165 12.15 1.47 4.36
C GLU A 165 11.13 0.40 3.95
N ALA A 166 10.25 0.70 2.98
CA ALA A 166 9.30 -0.28 2.47
C ALA A 166 10.00 -1.52 1.87
N VAL A 167 11.08 -1.31 1.10
CA VAL A 167 11.89 -2.40 0.53
C VAL A 167 12.58 -3.20 1.65
N ALA A 168 13.13 -2.54 2.66
CA ALA A 168 13.75 -3.21 3.81
C ALA A 168 12.74 -4.07 4.57
N MET A 169 11.55 -3.52 4.85
CA MET A 169 10.44 -4.23 5.48
C MET A 169 10.05 -5.47 4.68
N LEU A 170 9.79 -5.32 3.36
CA LEU A 170 9.42 -6.43 2.49
C LEU A 170 10.46 -7.55 2.41
N ARG A 171 11.73 -7.26 2.72
CA ARG A 171 12.79 -8.27 2.77
C ARG A 171 12.89 -9.05 4.07
N GLY A 172 12.13 -8.65 5.10
CA GLY A 172 12.11 -9.32 6.39
C GLY A 172 12.65 -8.49 7.55
N ALA A 173 12.86 -7.19 7.37
CA ALA A 173 13.14 -6.27 8.49
C ALA A 173 11.85 -5.75 9.16
N ALA A 174 10.76 -6.52 9.15
CA ALA A 174 9.46 -6.08 9.60
C ALA A 174 8.77 -7.10 10.51
N ASP A 175 8.10 -6.57 11.52
CA ASP A 175 7.15 -7.29 12.36
C ASP A 175 5.71 -7.07 11.86
N VAL A 176 4.87 -8.08 12.01
CA VAL A 176 3.44 -7.98 11.68
C VAL A 176 2.67 -7.55 12.92
N HIS A 177 1.97 -6.43 12.83
CA HIS A 177 1.15 -5.90 13.94
C HIS A 177 -0.32 -5.82 13.55
N ARG A 178 -1.19 -5.99 14.56
CA ARG A 178 -2.60 -5.65 14.42
C ARG A 178 -2.75 -4.14 14.49
N THR A 179 -3.46 -3.56 13.54
CA THR A 179 -3.78 -2.12 13.55
C THR A 179 -5.26 -1.89 13.88
N GLY A 180 -5.54 -0.83 14.61
CA GLY A 180 -6.90 -0.40 14.89
C GLY A 180 -7.52 0.32 13.69
N HIS A 181 -8.84 0.46 13.71
CA HIS A 181 -9.57 1.30 12.77
C HIS A 181 -10.72 2.01 13.47
N LEU A 182 -11.17 3.12 12.90
CA LEU A 182 -12.34 3.86 13.32
C LEU A 182 -13.55 3.38 12.53
N VAL A 183 -14.65 3.15 13.25
CA VAL A 183 -15.95 2.85 12.65
C VAL A 183 -16.86 4.06 12.83
N ILE A 184 -17.30 4.64 11.73
CA ILE A 184 -18.05 5.90 11.70
C ILE A 184 -19.46 5.57 11.21
N ARG A 185 -20.47 5.90 12.01
CA ARG A 185 -21.88 5.63 11.72
C ARG A 185 -22.70 6.92 11.75
N PRO A 186 -22.68 7.73 10.68
CA PRO A 186 -23.47 8.95 10.63
C PRO A 186 -24.97 8.63 10.55
N ALA A 187 -25.80 9.47 11.17
CA ALA A 187 -27.25 9.32 11.09
C ALA A 187 -27.73 9.42 9.62
N GLY A 188 -28.46 8.41 9.15
CA GLY A 188 -29.02 8.37 7.79
C GLY A 188 -28.02 8.08 6.67
N MET A 189 -26.77 7.71 7.00
CA MET A 189 -25.76 7.28 6.02
C MET A 189 -25.31 5.85 6.29
N GLY A 190 -24.65 5.25 5.30
CA GLY A 190 -23.94 3.98 5.50
C GLY A 190 -22.77 4.14 6.48
N GLU A 191 -22.27 3.01 6.95
CA GLU A 191 -21.06 2.94 7.76
C GLU A 191 -19.81 3.26 6.93
N PHE A 192 -18.85 3.97 7.53
CA PHE A 192 -17.56 4.28 6.93
C PHE A 192 -16.42 3.90 7.87
N PHE A 193 -15.28 3.54 7.30
CA PHE A 193 -14.08 3.18 8.05
C PHE A 193 -12.99 4.23 7.88
N GLY A 194 -12.39 4.63 9.00
CA GLY A 194 -11.19 5.47 9.03
C GLY A 194 -9.99 4.64 9.47
N PHE A 195 -8.94 4.58 8.65
CA PHE A 195 -7.75 3.74 8.92
C PHE A 195 -6.53 4.51 9.41
N ASN A 196 -6.68 5.82 9.59
CA ASN A 196 -5.64 6.70 10.12
C ASN A 196 -6.29 7.80 10.96
N ILE A 197 -7.11 8.63 10.32
CA ILE A 197 -7.81 9.74 10.95
C ILE A 197 -9.25 9.83 10.43
N ALA A 198 -10.14 10.32 11.27
CA ALA A 198 -11.47 10.79 10.89
C ALA A 198 -11.63 12.20 11.43
N SER A 199 -12.02 13.14 10.58
CA SER A 199 -12.17 14.54 10.97
C SER A 199 -13.55 15.09 10.61
N ILE A 200 -13.97 16.07 11.41
CA ILE A 200 -15.18 16.87 11.21
C ILE A 200 -14.81 18.34 11.39
N GLY A 201 -15.64 19.24 10.88
CA GLY A 201 -15.42 20.68 11.01
C GLY A 201 -14.36 21.22 10.05
N LEU A 202 -13.47 22.09 10.55
CA LEU A 202 -12.49 22.83 9.75
C LEU A 202 -11.54 21.92 8.97
N ASP A 203 -11.02 20.88 9.60
CA ASP A 203 -10.07 19.96 8.95
C ASP A 203 -10.73 19.24 7.77
N ALA A 204 -11.96 18.73 7.95
CA ALA A 204 -12.74 18.10 6.89
C ALA A 204 -13.04 19.07 5.74
N TYR A 205 -13.36 20.33 6.06
CA TYR A 205 -13.59 21.38 5.07
C TYR A 205 -12.34 21.70 4.25
N VAL A 206 -11.18 21.85 4.92
CA VAL A 206 -9.87 22.07 4.28
C VAL A 206 -9.51 20.90 3.38
N ALA A 207 -9.69 19.66 3.86
CA ALA A 207 -9.41 18.45 3.10
C ALA A 207 -10.29 18.35 1.84
N GLU A 208 -11.59 18.64 1.94
CA GLU A 208 -12.49 18.66 0.80
C GLU A 208 -12.07 19.71 -0.24
N LEU A 209 -11.83 20.94 0.20
CA LEU A 209 -11.42 22.04 -0.66
C LEU A 209 -10.11 21.72 -1.37
N THR A 210 -9.14 21.17 -0.64
CA THR A 210 -7.86 20.69 -1.17
C THR A 210 -8.05 19.62 -2.23
N ASN A 211 -8.91 18.62 -1.99
CA ASN A 211 -9.14 17.56 -2.96
C ASN A 211 -9.83 18.05 -4.24
N ARG A 212 -10.79 18.98 -4.13
CA ARG A 212 -11.42 19.64 -5.28
C ARG A 212 -10.42 20.45 -6.09
N LEU A 213 -9.52 21.18 -5.42
CA LEU A 213 -8.49 21.99 -6.05
C LEU A 213 -7.37 21.14 -6.67
N LYS A 214 -6.95 20.04 -6.02
CA LYS A 214 -5.98 19.06 -6.57
C LYS A 214 -6.43 18.48 -7.91
N ARG A 215 -7.74 18.34 -8.14
CA ARG A 215 -8.28 17.92 -9.45
C ARG A 215 -8.04 18.94 -10.57
N ARG A 216 -7.84 20.21 -10.23
CA ARG A 216 -7.70 21.33 -11.19
C ARG A 216 -6.30 21.92 -11.24
N PHE A 217 -5.54 21.83 -10.14
CA PHE A 217 -4.18 22.36 -9.99
C PHE A 217 -3.31 21.30 -9.28
N GLY A 218 -2.20 20.88 -9.88
CA GLY A 218 -1.28 19.93 -9.25
C GLY A 218 -0.42 20.60 -8.17
N GLY A 219 -0.19 19.94 -7.03
CA GLY A 219 0.70 20.44 -5.97
C GLY A 219 0.25 20.10 -4.54
N ASP A 220 1.05 20.54 -3.56
CA ASP A 220 0.69 20.49 -2.12
C ASP A 220 -0.11 21.74 -1.74
N LEU A 221 -1.33 21.85 -2.30
CA LEU A 221 -2.23 22.97 -2.02
C LEU A 221 -2.82 22.92 -0.61
N TYR A 222 -2.62 21.82 0.13
CA TYR A 222 -3.22 21.62 1.45
C TYR A 222 -2.83 22.74 2.41
N LYS A 223 -1.54 23.04 2.50
CA LYS A 223 -1.02 24.05 3.43
C LYS A 223 -1.61 25.44 3.16
N VAL A 224 -1.62 25.85 1.89
CA VAL A 224 -2.17 27.15 1.48
C VAL A 224 -3.67 27.22 1.76
N ILE A 225 -4.41 26.14 1.50
CA ILE A 225 -5.84 26.10 1.73
C ILE A 225 -6.16 26.05 3.22
N ALA A 226 -5.38 25.33 4.02
CA ALA A 226 -5.52 25.31 5.47
C ALA A 226 -5.36 26.72 6.05
N ASP A 227 -4.30 27.42 5.66
CA ASP A 227 -4.02 28.79 6.09
C ASP A 227 -5.16 29.74 5.69
N ILE A 228 -5.66 29.65 4.44
CA ILE A 228 -6.75 30.50 3.97
C ILE A 228 -8.08 30.13 4.65
N ALA A 229 -8.38 28.85 4.83
CA ALA A 229 -9.62 28.40 5.44
C ALA A 229 -9.76 28.88 6.88
N THR A 230 -8.67 29.02 7.64
CA THR A 230 -8.74 29.61 8.99
C THR A 230 -9.30 31.04 9.00
N LEU A 231 -9.24 31.78 7.88
CA LEU A 231 -9.75 33.14 7.77
C LEU A 231 -11.25 33.20 7.43
N PHE A 232 -11.79 32.14 6.83
CA PHE A 232 -13.14 32.14 6.24
C PHE A 232 -14.04 31.01 6.75
N TYR A 233 -13.52 30.13 7.63
CA TYR A 233 -14.31 29.08 8.22
C TYR A 233 -15.24 29.66 9.29
N GLU A 234 -16.49 29.88 8.92
CA GLU A 234 -17.54 30.22 9.87
C GLU A 234 -17.84 29.00 10.75
N GLN A 235 -17.78 29.17 12.07
CA GLN A 235 -18.17 28.15 13.04
C GLN A 235 -19.61 27.72 12.79
N ILE A 236 -19.82 26.42 12.62
CA ILE A 236 -21.14 25.77 12.63
C ILE A 236 -21.51 25.44 14.08
#